data_AF-A9E001-F1
#
_entry.id   AF-A9E001-F1
#
_cell.length_a   1.000
_cell.length_b   1.000
_cell.length_c   1.000
_cell.angle_alpha   90.00
_cell.angle_beta   90.00
_cell.angle_gamma   90.00
#
_symmetry.space_group_name_H-M   'P 1'
#
loop_
_entity.id
_entity.type
_entity.pdbx_description
1 polymer ?
#
loop_
_entity_poly.entity_id
_entity_poly.type
_entity_poly.pdbx_seq_one_letter_code
_entity_poly.pdbx_strand_id
1 'polypeptide(L)'
;MKKKMFSFVSLGLVCMTFFLSCETNHQDEEQQLDTAIEIPEKIISNADAAVLFQNDHNTRLSKIGKEKISFKDKAIHFGLAKLTDYIEHLEAIAIARNIPITGVNFIFGVSNEGNRTTFLMPSTRNAKLDYQESFTIENGQFLTFKHIQKTVHVRESSINDENLILSTDGYISFNEASILFNRFEMQYIQPFASKVAKEFYTKAVWYSLDEIKCYMSYIQKRSNEFDLKITGIDVFFGVYDTNADLELKSNAQTVFLVASNQKQSIINTKKVTLQSFTQNNFYTKETSSDEENESLTFNEGQLSPPPKNN
;
A
#
# COMPACT_ATOMS: atom_id res chain seq x y z
N MET A 1 11.60 55.66 36.47
CA MET A 1 10.15 55.88 36.27
C MET A 1 9.44 54.53 36.39
N LYS A 2 8.51 54.41 37.34
CA LYS A 2 7.64 53.25 37.58
C LYS A 2 6.47 53.25 36.59
N LYS A 3 6.01 52.06 36.16
CA LYS A 3 4.62 51.63 35.82
C LYS A 3 4.72 50.41 34.88
N LYS A 4 3.87 49.38 34.92
CA LYS A 4 2.85 48.85 35.84
C LYS A 4 2.56 47.42 35.32
N MET A 5 2.46 46.44 36.23
CA MET A 5 1.90 45.11 35.96
C MET A 5 0.39 45.22 35.71
N PHE A 6 -0.14 44.37 34.83
CA PHE A 6 -1.54 43.93 34.89
C PHE A 6 -1.58 42.40 34.91
N SER A 7 -2.01 41.87 36.04
CA SER A 7 -2.41 40.48 36.26
C SER A 7 -3.90 40.39 35.92
N PHE A 8 -4.27 39.38 35.12
CA PHE A 8 -5.66 38.95 34.99
C PHE A 8 -5.82 37.66 35.78
N VAL A 9 -6.53 37.78 36.90
CA VAL A 9 -7.17 36.68 37.62
C VAL A 9 -8.66 36.83 37.35
N SER A 10 -9.26 35.83 36.72
CA SER A 10 -10.72 35.68 36.72
C SER A 10 -11.08 34.31 37.25
N LEU A 11 -11.62 34.36 38.47
CA LEU A 11 -12.25 33.32 39.25
C LEU A 11 -13.77 33.33 38.96
N GLY A 12 -14.40 32.15 38.88
CA GLY A 12 -15.85 31.98 38.81
C GLY A 12 -16.26 31.16 37.57
N LEU A 13 -17.11 30.14 37.64
CA LEU A 13 -18.16 29.84 38.60
C LEU A 13 -18.45 28.33 38.54
N VAL A 14 -18.64 27.72 39.71
CA VAL A 14 -19.16 26.36 39.88
C VAL A 14 -20.66 26.37 39.55
N CYS A 15 -21.12 25.49 38.66
CA CYS A 15 -22.54 25.13 38.56
C CYS A 15 -22.70 23.64 38.88
N MET A 16 -23.38 23.38 39.99
CA MET A 16 -23.83 22.04 40.40
C MET A 16 -25.00 21.56 39.54
N THR A 17 -24.95 20.27 39.26
CA THR A 17 -26.01 19.28 39.01
C THR A 17 -27.46 19.75 38.87
N PHE A 18 -28.08 19.39 37.74
CA PHE A 18 -29.50 19.05 37.66
C PHE A 18 -29.63 17.56 37.32
N PHE A 19 -30.06 16.77 38.32
CA PHE A 19 -30.76 15.51 38.07
C PHE A 19 -32.22 15.86 37.78
N LEU A 20 -32.67 15.60 36.56
CA LEU A 20 -34.09 15.42 36.27
C LEU A 20 -34.25 14.07 35.57
N SER A 21 -34.84 13.17 36.32
CA SER A 21 -35.42 11.92 35.88
C SER A 21 -36.54 12.21 34.88
N CYS A 22 -36.39 11.78 33.64
CA CYS A 22 -37.49 11.45 32.74
C CYS A 22 -37.27 10.02 32.24
N GLU A 23 -37.97 9.12 32.91
CA GLU A 23 -38.29 7.78 32.46
C GLU A 23 -39.24 7.93 31.27
N THR A 24 -38.75 7.70 30.06
CA THR A 24 -39.59 7.45 28.88
C THR A 24 -38.86 6.49 27.95
N ASN A 25 -39.45 5.31 27.81
CA ASN A 25 -39.11 4.24 26.89
C ASN A 25 -38.75 4.76 25.49
N HIS A 26 -37.46 4.77 25.13
CA HIS A 26 -36.97 4.75 23.74
C HIS A 26 -35.52 4.19 23.72
N GLN A 27 -35.30 3.06 24.39
CA GLN A 27 -33.98 2.39 24.37
C GLN A 27 -33.74 1.53 23.11
N ASP A 28 -34.72 1.41 22.21
CA ASP A 28 -34.63 0.56 21.03
C ASP A 28 -34.38 1.33 19.71
N GLU A 29 -34.26 2.67 19.73
CA GLU A 29 -34.09 3.48 18.50
C GLU A 29 -32.74 4.21 18.38
N GLU A 30 -31.85 4.16 19.39
CA GLU A 30 -30.50 4.76 19.31
C GLU A 30 -29.37 3.76 19.01
N GLN A 31 -29.68 2.49 18.75
CA GLN A 31 -28.67 1.43 18.49
C GLN A 31 -28.56 0.97 17.03
N GLN A 32 -29.04 1.76 16.08
CA GLN A 32 -28.76 1.58 14.65
C GLN A 32 -28.49 2.93 13.98
N LEU A 33 -27.52 3.69 14.48
CA LEU A 33 -26.71 4.45 13.52
C LEU A 33 -25.90 3.40 12.77
N ASP A 34 -26.46 2.97 11.64
CA ASP A 34 -25.82 2.21 10.60
C ASP A 34 -24.46 2.88 10.35
N THR A 35 -23.39 2.35 10.97
CA THR A 35 -22.03 2.84 10.77
C THR A 35 -21.67 2.52 9.33
N ALA A 36 -22.03 3.46 8.45
CA ALA A 36 -21.67 3.43 7.05
C ALA A 36 -20.20 3.07 6.97
N ILE A 37 -19.89 2.05 6.17
CA ILE A 37 -18.51 1.63 5.95
C ILE A 37 -17.79 2.83 5.35
N GLU A 38 -16.73 3.28 6.01
CA GLU A 38 -15.80 4.23 5.41
C GLU A 38 -15.14 3.54 4.22
N ILE A 39 -15.42 4.04 3.01
CA ILE A 39 -14.80 3.55 1.79
C ILE A 39 -13.46 4.28 1.67
N PRO A 40 -12.33 3.55 1.62
CA PRO A 40 -11.03 4.18 1.47
C PRO A 40 -10.97 5.01 0.18
N GLU A 41 -10.41 6.23 0.25
CA GLU A 41 -10.34 7.17 -0.89
C GLU A 41 -9.65 6.61 -2.15
N LYS A 42 -8.82 5.57 -1.97
CA LYS A 42 -7.97 4.98 -3.01
C LYS A 42 -8.50 3.65 -3.56
N ILE A 43 -9.76 3.31 -3.28
CA ILE A 43 -10.45 2.24 -4.00
C ILE A 43 -10.55 2.64 -5.49
N ILE A 44 -10.15 1.74 -6.38
CA ILE A 44 -10.24 1.94 -7.83
C ILE A 44 -11.28 1.01 -8.44
N SER A 45 -11.77 1.32 -9.64
CA SER A 45 -12.71 0.45 -10.33
C SER A 45 -12.06 -0.87 -10.76
N ASN A 46 -12.89 -1.90 -10.94
CA ASN A 46 -12.46 -3.20 -11.48
C ASN A 46 -11.87 -3.06 -12.88
N ALA A 47 -12.42 -2.13 -13.68
CA ALA A 47 -11.93 -1.80 -15.01
C ALA A 47 -10.51 -1.19 -14.95
N ASP A 48 -10.28 -0.23 -14.05
CA ASP A 48 -8.95 0.40 -13.89
C ASP A 48 -7.90 -0.63 -13.44
N ALA A 49 -8.27 -1.52 -12.52
CA ALA A 49 -7.39 -2.61 -12.08
C ALA A 49 -7.00 -3.54 -13.24
N ALA A 50 -7.96 -3.90 -14.10
CA ALA A 50 -7.72 -4.72 -15.27
C ALA A 50 -6.83 -4.00 -16.30
N VAL A 51 -7.04 -2.71 -16.52
CA VAL A 51 -6.20 -1.87 -17.38
C VAL A 51 -4.76 -1.84 -16.87
N LEU A 52 -4.55 -1.58 -15.57
CA LEU A 52 -3.22 -1.59 -14.95
C LEU A 52 -2.51 -2.93 -15.15
N PHE A 53 -3.21 -4.04 -14.90
CA PHE A 53 -2.69 -5.39 -15.05
C PHE A 53 -2.31 -5.71 -16.50
N GLN A 54 -3.17 -5.35 -17.44
CA GLN A 54 -2.95 -5.59 -18.87
C GLN A 54 -1.81 -4.72 -19.42
N ASN A 55 -1.72 -3.47 -18.96
CA ASN A 55 -0.65 -2.56 -19.34
C ASN A 55 0.71 -3.05 -18.83
N ASP A 56 0.80 -3.53 -17.58
CA ASP A 56 2.04 -4.16 -17.10
C ASP A 56 2.44 -5.35 -17.97
N HIS A 57 1.48 -6.21 -18.31
CA HIS A 57 1.75 -7.35 -19.18
C HIS A 57 2.27 -6.92 -20.55
N ASN A 58 1.54 -6.04 -21.25
CA ASN A 58 1.81 -5.64 -22.62
C ASN A 58 3.07 -4.78 -22.77
N THR A 59 3.27 -3.87 -21.82
CA THR A 59 4.30 -2.83 -21.93
C THR A 59 5.55 -3.17 -21.14
N ARG A 60 5.44 -4.03 -20.11
CA ARG A 60 6.58 -4.54 -19.35
C ARG A 60 6.87 -5.96 -19.79
N LEU A 61 6.17 -6.96 -19.23
CA LEU A 61 6.55 -8.36 -19.36
C LEU A 61 6.84 -8.81 -20.81
N SER A 62 5.99 -8.46 -21.77
CA SER A 62 6.15 -8.86 -23.17
C SER A 62 7.39 -8.26 -23.85
N LYS A 63 7.92 -7.11 -23.40
CA LYS A 63 9.11 -6.50 -24.02
C LYS A 63 10.44 -7.12 -23.55
N ILE A 64 10.39 -8.00 -22.54
CA ILE A 64 11.53 -8.73 -22.01
C ILE A 64 11.39 -10.25 -22.15
N GLY A 65 10.48 -10.73 -23.00
CA GLY A 65 10.30 -12.16 -23.23
C GLY A 65 9.66 -12.90 -22.05
N LYS A 66 8.89 -12.20 -21.21
CA LYS A 66 8.19 -12.76 -20.04
C LYS A 66 6.67 -12.79 -20.22
N GLU A 67 6.19 -12.87 -21.46
CA GLU A 67 4.76 -12.93 -21.81
C GLU A 67 4.05 -14.23 -21.40
N LYS A 68 4.79 -15.30 -21.07
CA LYS A 68 4.19 -16.59 -20.69
C LYS A 68 3.99 -16.77 -19.18
N ILE A 69 4.24 -15.73 -18.37
CA ILE A 69 4.02 -15.79 -16.92
C ILE A 69 2.53 -16.00 -16.64
N SER A 70 2.22 -17.02 -15.84
CA SER A 70 0.84 -17.35 -15.48
C SER A 70 0.22 -16.28 -14.57
N PHE A 71 -1.11 -16.22 -14.48
CA PHE A 71 -1.79 -15.30 -13.55
C PHE A 71 -1.32 -15.52 -12.10
N LYS A 72 -1.21 -16.78 -11.68
CA LYS A 72 -0.78 -17.17 -10.33
C LYS A 72 0.62 -16.67 -10.00
N ASP A 73 1.53 -16.65 -10.96
CA ASP A 73 2.91 -16.17 -10.78
C ASP A 73 3.00 -14.63 -10.74
N LYS A 74 1.92 -13.92 -11.09
CA LYS A 74 1.82 -12.45 -10.97
C LYS A 74 1.20 -11.99 -9.64
N ALA A 75 0.51 -12.89 -8.94
CA ALA A 75 -0.15 -12.59 -7.67
C ALA A 75 0.82 -12.80 -6.50
N ILE A 76 1.16 -11.72 -5.79
CA ILE A 76 2.08 -11.74 -4.66
C ILE A 76 1.26 -11.65 -3.38
N HIS A 77 1.10 -12.78 -2.70
CA HIS A 77 0.12 -12.93 -1.62
C HIS A 77 0.70 -12.57 -0.25
N PHE A 78 -0.01 -11.72 0.49
CA PHE A 78 0.22 -11.47 1.91
C PHE A 78 -1.04 -11.83 2.71
N GLY A 79 -0.88 -12.67 3.74
CA GLY A 79 -1.97 -13.03 4.64
C GLY A 79 -2.39 -11.84 5.50
N LEU A 80 -3.69 -11.66 5.71
CA LEU A 80 -4.24 -10.48 6.40
C LEU A 80 -3.76 -10.42 7.85
N ALA A 81 -3.81 -11.54 8.58
CA ALA A 81 -3.27 -11.63 9.94
C ALA A 81 -1.79 -11.26 10.00
N LYS A 82 -0.99 -11.71 9.03
CA LYS A 82 0.44 -11.40 8.98
C LYS A 82 0.72 -9.92 8.72
N LEU A 83 -0.10 -9.27 7.89
CA LEU A 83 -0.02 -7.82 7.68
C LEU A 83 -0.44 -7.03 8.92
N THR A 84 -1.47 -7.48 9.63
CA THR A 84 -1.89 -6.88 10.91
C THR A 84 -0.76 -6.96 11.92
N ASP A 85 -0.22 -8.15 12.16
CA ASP A 85 0.91 -8.35 13.09
C ASP A 85 2.11 -7.48 12.72
N TYR A 86 2.39 -7.34 11.42
CA TYR A 86 3.49 -6.50 10.93
C TYR A 86 3.24 -5.01 11.21
N ILE A 87 2.04 -4.50 10.95
CA ILE A 87 1.70 -3.09 11.20
C ILE A 87 1.74 -2.78 12.70
N GLU A 88 1.18 -3.65 13.54
CA GLU A 88 1.23 -3.51 15.00
C GLU A 88 2.67 -3.50 15.51
N HIS A 89 3.53 -4.37 14.94
CA HIS A 89 4.95 -4.38 15.25
C HIS A 89 5.65 -3.07 14.84
N LEU A 90 5.34 -2.51 13.67
CA LEU A 90 5.87 -1.21 13.25
C LEU A 90 5.46 -0.09 14.22
N GLU A 91 4.19 -0.07 14.66
CA GLU A 91 3.70 0.92 15.61
C GLU A 91 4.39 0.79 16.98
N ALA A 92 4.62 -0.44 17.46
CA ALA A 92 5.37 -0.70 18.68
C ALA A 92 6.82 -0.20 18.59
N ILE A 93 7.50 -0.46 17.45
CA ILE A 93 8.87 0.01 17.21
C ILE A 93 8.92 1.54 17.11
N ALA A 94 7.95 2.17 16.44
CA ALA A 94 7.85 3.63 16.33
C ALA A 94 7.82 4.28 17.72
N ILE A 95 7.03 3.73 18.65
CA ILE A 95 6.94 4.21 20.03
C ILE A 95 8.24 3.92 20.79
N ALA A 96 8.69 2.66 20.81
CA ALA A 96 9.84 2.22 21.61
C ALA A 96 11.16 2.91 21.22
N ARG A 97 11.32 3.22 19.93
CA ARG A 97 12.53 3.85 19.38
C ARG A 97 12.36 5.34 19.11
N ASN A 98 11.17 5.91 19.33
CA ASN A 98 10.82 7.29 18.99
C ASN A 98 11.13 7.63 17.52
N ILE A 99 10.71 6.76 16.60
CA ILE A 99 10.91 6.90 15.15
C ILE A 99 9.56 7.24 14.50
N PRO A 100 9.44 8.35 13.75
CA PRO A 100 8.19 8.73 13.10
C PRO A 100 7.97 7.90 11.83
N ILE A 101 7.49 6.66 11.98
CA ILE A 101 7.11 5.82 10.84
C ILE A 101 5.86 6.43 10.19
N THR A 102 5.98 6.80 8.92
CA THR A 102 4.92 7.49 8.17
C THR A 102 4.06 6.53 7.35
N GLY A 103 4.58 5.34 7.04
CA GLY A 103 3.95 4.43 6.11
C GLY A 103 4.81 3.21 5.80
N VAL A 104 4.41 2.51 4.74
CA VAL A 104 5.10 1.33 4.21
C VAL A 104 5.34 1.50 2.71
N ASN A 105 6.51 1.04 2.26
CA ASN A 105 6.84 0.93 0.85
C ASN A 105 6.70 -0.52 0.39
N PHE A 106 5.93 -0.75 -0.67
CA PHE A 106 5.99 -1.99 -1.46
C PHE A 106 7.16 -1.89 -2.42
N ILE A 107 8.31 -2.43 -2.03
CA ILE A 107 9.54 -2.38 -2.83
C ILE A 107 9.57 -3.56 -3.78
N PHE A 108 9.94 -3.29 -5.03
CA PHE A 108 9.93 -4.27 -6.11
C PHE A 108 11.17 -5.15 -6.04
N GLY A 109 10.97 -6.46 -6.19
CA GLY A 109 12.02 -7.46 -6.08
C GLY A 109 11.90 -8.59 -7.08
N VAL A 110 12.94 -9.41 -7.15
CA VAL A 110 12.93 -10.68 -7.90
C VAL A 110 13.52 -11.77 -7.02
N SER A 111 12.73 -12.83 -6.83
CA SER A 111 13.09 -14.06 -6.12
C SER A 111 14.29 -14.78 -6.74
N ASN A 112 14.81 -15.81 -6.05
CA ASN A 112 15.90 -16.63 -6.57
C ASN A 112 15.50 -17.36 -7.87
N GLU A 113 14.21 -17.67 -8.01
CA GLU A 113 13.60 -18.37 -9.15
C GLU A 113 13.34 -17.44 -10.34
N GLY A 114 13.64 -16.13 -10.21
CA GLY A 114 13.42 -15.15 -11.28
C GLY A 114 11.98 -14.65 -11.40
N ASN A 115 11.12 -14.99 -10.43
CA ASN A 115 9.75 -14.48 -10.32
C ASN A 115 9.74 -13.10 -9.68
N ARG A 116 8.91 -12.18 -10.19
CA ARG A 116 8.66 -10.89 -9.54
C ARG A 116 8.07 -11.11 -8.16
N THR A 117 8.49 -10.27 -7.22
CA THR A 117 7.94 -10.22 -5.87
C THR A 117 7.92 -8.77 -5.38
N THR A 118 7.32 -8.56 -4.22
CA THR A 118 7.45 -7.33 -3.45
C THR A 118 7.80 -7.67 -2.01
N PHE A 119 8.41 -6.72 -1.32
CA PHE A 119 8.58 -6.77 0.12
C PHE A 119 8.25 -5.41 0.72
N LEU A 120 7.75 -5.41 1.95
CA LEU A 120 7.35 -4.21 2.66
C LEU A 120 8.49 -3.75 3.57
N MET A 121 8.74 -2.45 3.57
CA MET A 121 9.63 -1.79 4.54
C MET A 121 8.92 -0.59 5.15
N PRO A 122 9.11 -0.29 6.44
CA PRO A 122 8.65 0.95 7.02
C PRO A 122 9.39 2.13 6.38
N SER A 123 8.73 3.27 6.37
CA SER A 123 9.29 4.51 5.84
C SER A 123 9.27 5.64 6.86
N THR A 124 10.20 6.58 6.70
CA THR A 124 10.11 7.91 7.31
C THR A 124 10.06 8.97 6.22
N ARG A 125 9.55 10.18 6.53
CA ARG A 125 9.58 11.29 5.57
C ARG A 125 10.96 11.93 5.55
N ASN A 126 11.63 11.88 4.40
CA ASN A 126 12.82 12.68 4.17
C ASN A 126 12.40 14.05 3.61
N ALA A 127 12.24 15.04 4.50
CA ALA A 127 11.77 16.38 4.14
C ALA A 127 12.69 17.11 3.15
N LYS A 128 14.00 16.81 3.14
CA LYS A 128 14.96 17.47 2.25
C LYS A 128 14.80 17.04 0.79
N LEU A 129 14.54 15.75 0.59
CA LEU A 129 14.42 15.15 -0.73
C LEU A 129 12.95 14.94 -1.14
N ASP A 130 12.02 15.39 -0.30
CA ASP A 130 10.58 15.31 -0.47
C ASP A 130 10.07 13.90 -0.82
N TYR A 131 10.65 12.87 -0.21
CA TYR A 131 10.32 11.47 -0.50
C TYR A 131 10.19 10.61 0.76
N GLN A 132 9.51 9.48 0.60
CA GLN A 132 9.32 8.48 1.65
C GLN A 132 10.50 7.50 1.62
N GLU A 133 11.34 7.58 2.64
CA GLU A 133 12.61 6.86 2.71
C GLU A 133 12.44 5.58 3.54
N SER A 134 12.63 4.43 2.88
CA SER A 134 12.55 3.12 3.52
C SER A 134 13.74 2.90 4.46
N PHE A 135 13.52 2.18 5.56
CA PHE A 135 14.58 1.84 6.50
C PHE A 135 14.37 0.48 7.17
N THR A 136 15.42 -0.01 7.81
CA THR A 136 15.39 -1.10 8.79
C THR A 136 16.33 -0.75 9.95
N ILE A 137 16.31 -1.55 11.01
CA ILE A 137 17.23 -1.50 12.12
C ILE A 137 17.84 -2.89 12.22
N GLU A 138 19.16 -2.99 12.07
CA GLU A 138 19.86 -4.27 12.15
C GLU A 138 21.16 -4.09 12.91
N ASN A 139 21.46 -5.04 13.81
CA ASN A 139 22.63 -4.96 14.69
C ASN A 139 22.65 -3.64 15.49
N GLY A 140 21.47 -3.16 15.89
CA GLY A 140 21.28 -1.86 16.56
C GLY A 140 21.57 -0.63 15.70
N GLN A 141 21.77 -0.77 14.39
CA GLN A 141 22.04 0.34 13.47
C GLN A 141 20.82 0.67 12.62
N PHE A 142 20.50 1.97 12.51
CA PHE A 142 19.48 2.44 11.57
C PHE A 142 20.04 2.42 10.14
N LEU A 143 19.46 1.58 9.28
CA LEU A 143 19.90 1.38 7.91
C LEU A 143 18.86 1.89 6.93
N THR A 144 19.24 2.88 6.13
CA THR A 144 18.41 3.41 5.06
C THR A 144 18.45 2.52 3.82
N PHE A 145 17.28 2.23 3.24
CA PHE A 145 17.12 1.52 1.98
C PHE A 145 16.71 2.49 0.85
N LYS A 146 17.69 2.94 0.07
CA LYS A 146 17.50 3.98 -0.96
C LYS A 146 17.07 3.39 -2.30
N HIS A 147 15.81 2.99 -2.43
CA HIS A 147 15.24 2.46 -3.68
C HIS A 147 15.23 3.46 -4.87
N ILE A 148 15.58 4.73 -4.64
CA ILE A 148 15.86 5.70 -5.70
C ILE A 148 17.20 5.45 -6.41
N GLN A 149 18.10 4.68 -5.80
CA GLN A 149 19.38 4.34 -6.39
C GLN A 149 19.25 3.23 -7.43
N LYS A 150 20.25 3.11 -8.31
CA LYS A 150 20.33 2.01 -9.29
C LYS A 150 20.49 0.67 -8.58
N THR A 151 21.37 0.63 -7.58
CA THR A 151 21.68 -0.56 -6.79
C THR A 151 21.76 -0.18 -5.33
N VAL A 152 21.39 -1.11 -4.45
CA VAL A 152 21.61 -1.03 -3.00
C VAL A 152 22.77 -1.97 -2.64
N HIS A 153 23.80 -1.45 -1.99
CA HIS A 153 24.96 -2.24 -1.61
C HIS A 153 24.66 -3.06 -0.35
N VAL A 154 24.94 -4.37 -0.43
CA VAL A 154 24.95 -5.25 0.74
C VAL A 154 25.98 -4.77 1.76
N ARG A 155 25.72 -5.07 3.03
CA ARG A 155 26.60 -4.80 4.18
C ARG A 155 27.43 -6.04 4.52
N GLU A 156 28.56 -5.83 5.18
CA GLU A 156 29.41 -6.93 5.68
C GLU A 156 28.68 -7.80 6.70
N SER A 157 27.83 -7.19 7.53
CA SER A 157 26.94 -7.88 8.47
C SER A 157 25.52 -7.32 8.35
N SER A 158 24.54 -8.21 8.41
CA SER A 158 23.12 -7.91 8.29
C SER A 158 22.37 -9.02 9.01
N ILE A 159 21.70 -8.68 10.10
CA ILE A 159 20.94 -9.61 10.93
C ILE A 159 19.58 -8.98 11.11
N ASN A 160 18.55 -9.69 10.68
CA ASN A 160 17.17 -9.25 10.81
C ASN A 160 16.67 -9.47 12.25
N ASP A 161 17.22 -8.71 13.21
CA ASP A 161 16.90 -8.80 14.63
C ASP A 161 15.58 -8.07 14.97
N GLU A 162 15.25 -7.01 14.26
CA GLU A 162 14.04 -6.20 14.48
C GLU A 162 12.87 -6.56 13.56
N ASN A 163 13.01 -7.51 12.63
CA ASN A 163 11.92 -7.99 11.76
C ASN A 163 11.15 -6.87 11.00
N LEU A 164 11.87 -5.87 10.50
CA LEU A 164 11.27 -4.70 9.85
C LEU A 164 11.06 -4.84 8.35
N ILE A 165 11.53 -5.92 7.72
CA ILE A 165 11.34 -6.14 6.28
C ILE A 165 10.48 -7.39 6.07
N LEU A 166 9.23 -7.20 5.67
CA LEU A 166 8.28 -8.28 5.45
C LEU A 166 8.28 -8.71 3.98
N SER A 167 8.59 -9.98 3.71
CA SER A 167 8.40 -10.62 2.41
C SER A 167 7.25 -11.65 2.46
N THR A 168 6.92 -12.25 1.32
CA THR A 168 5.91 -13.33 1.25
C THR A 168 6.29 -14.58 2.05
N ASP A 169 7.59 -14.81 2.25
CA ASP A 169 8.11 -16.01 2.92
C ASP A 169 8.55 -15.73 4.37
N GLY A 170 8.19 -14.56 4.90
CA GLY A 170 8.55 -14.12 6.25
C GLY A 170 9.44 -12.88 6.26
N TYR A 171 10.09 -12.63 7.39
CA TYR A 171 10.95 -11.47 7.56
C TYR A 171 12.35 -11.72 6.99
N ILE A 172 12.88 -10.75 6.26
CA ILE A 172 14.18 -10.83 5.59
C ILE A 172 15.13 -9.74 6.09
N SER A 173 16.42 -9.97 5.90
CA SER A 173 17.47 -9.00 6.22
C SER A 173 17.64 -7.93 5.14
N PHE A 174 18.34 -6.85 5.49
CA PHE A 174 18.74 -5.78 4.57
C PHE A 174 19.51 -6.34 3.37
N ASN A 175 20.40 -7.31 3.61
CA ASN A 175 21.18 -7.93 2.54
C ASN A 175 20.28 -8.75 1.59
N GLU A 176 19.36 -9.54 2.12
CA GLU A 176 18.39 -10.28 1.31
C GLU A 176 17.51 -9.33 0.50
N ALA A 177 16.97 -8.28 1.13
CA ALA A 177 16.18 -7.24 0.46
C ALA A 177 16.98 -6.54 -0.66
N SER A 178 18.25 -6.23 -0.40
CA SER A 178 19.16 -5.62 -1.39
C SER A 178 19.38 -6.54 -2.59
N ILE A 179 19.52 -7.84 -2.37
CA ILE A 179 19.68 -8.84 -3.43
C ILE A 179 18.41 -8.91 -4.28
N LEU A 180 17.22 -8.99 -3.67
CA LEU A 180 15.94 -9.03 -4.38
C LEU A 180 15.75 -7.78 -5.25
N PHE A 181 16.00 -6.60 -4.67
CA PHE A 181 15.91 -5.31 -5.37
C PHE A 181 16.91 -5.20 -6.53
N ASN A 182 18.18 -5.54 -6.31
CA ASN A 182 19.21 -5.46 -7.36
C ASN A 182 18.91 -6.41 -8.52
N ARG A 183 18.34 -7.60 -8.25
CA ARG A 183 17.88 -8.49 -9.33
C ARG A 183 16.71 -7.90 -10.11
N PHE A 184 15.78 -7.22 -9.44
CA PHE A 184 14.72 -6.48 -10.12
C PHE A 184 15.28 -5.41 -11.05
N GLU A 185 16.25 -4.62 -10.58
CA GLU A 185 16.94 -3.63 -11.42
C GLU A 185 17.51 -4.27 -12.68
N MET A 186 18.28 -5.36 -12.53
CA MET A 186 18.94 -6.00 -13.66
C MET A 186 17.98 -6.68 -14.64
N GLN A 187 16.94 -7.35 -14.13
CA GLN A 187 16.06 -8.18 -14.95
C GLN A 187 14.84 -7.43 -15.51
N TYR A 188 14.36 -6.41 -14.80
CA TYR A 188 13.09 -5.74 -15.12
C TYR A 188 13.22 -4.24 -15.35
N ILE A 189 14.33 -3.60 -14.97
CA ILE A 189 14.52 -2.17 -15.25
C ILE A 189 15.49 -1.96 -16.40
N GLN A 190 16.72 -2.47 -16.32
CA GLN A 190 17.76 -2.24 -17.32
C GLN A 190 17.36 -2.64 -18.76
N PRO A 191 16.67 -3.78 -19.00
CA PRO A 191 16.27 -4.16 -20.37
C PRO A 191 15.24 -3.22 -21.00
N PHE A 192 14.53 -2.45 -20.17
CA PHE A 192 13.57 -1.44 -20.62
C PHE A 192 14.18 -0.05 -20.66
N ALA A 193 15.03 0.29 -19.68
CA ALA A 193 15.72 1.58 -19.58
C ALA A 193 16.40 1.99 -20.88
N SER A 194 16.93 1.04 -21.64
CA SER A 194 17.54 1.28 -22.95
C SER A 194 16.55 1.60 -24.09
N LYS A 195 15.25 1.41 -23.88
CA LYS A 195 14.18 1.44 -24.89
C LYS A 195 13.13 2.54 -24.68
N VAL A 196 13.18 3.28 -23.57
CA VAL A 196 12.18 4.31 -23.24
C VAL A 196 12.87 5.51 -22.60
N ALA A 197 12.49 6.71 -23.03
CA ALA A 197 13.16 7.97 -22.68
C ALA A 197 12.87 8.46 -21.24
N LYS A 198 11.94 7.82 -20.50
CA LYS A 198 11.58 8.25 -19.14
C LYS A 198 12.60 7.68 -18.15
N GLU A 199 13.32 8.57 -17.47
CA GLU A 199 14.42 8.25 -16.54
C GLU A 199 13.97 7.47 -15.28
N PHE A 200 12.66 7.38 -15.01
CA PHE A 200 12.15 6.90 -13.72
C PHE A 200 11.24 5.69 -13.91
N TYR A 201 11.80 4.51 -13.67
CA TYR A 201 11.00 3.33 -13.37
C TYR A 201 10.69 3.36 -11.88
N THR A 202 9.41 3.32 -11.53
CA THR A 202 9.00 3.13 -10.14
C THR A 202 9.57 1.82 -9.63
N LYS A 203 10.24 1.85 -8.48
CA LYS A 203 10.81 0.65 -7.83
C LYS A 203 10.24 0.41 -6.44
N ALA A 204 9.45 1.37 -5.95
CA ALA A 204 8.67 1.22 -4.74
C ALA A 204 7.40 2.08 -4.85
N VAL A 205 6.33 1.61 -4.21
CA VAL A 205 5.08 2.36 -4.07
C VAL A 205 4.76 2.49 -2.59
N TRP A 206 4.56 3.72 -2.16
CA TRP A 206 4.32 4.05 -0.76
C TRP A 206 2.84 4.25 -0.47
N TYR A 207 2.42 3.79 0.70
CA TYR A 207 1.13 4.08 1.32
C TYR A 207 1.34 4.48 2.77
N SER A 208 0.50 5.38 3.30
CA SER A 208 0.54 5.69 4.73
C SER A 208 0.08 4.47 5.56
N LEU A 209 0.48 4.42 6.83
CA LEU A 209 0.01 3.34 7.72
C LEU A 209 -1.52 3.38 7.86
N ASP A 210 -2.10 4.58 7.95
CA ASP A 210 -3.54 4.74 8.09
C ASP A 210 -4.31 4.32 6.84
N GLU A 211 -3.77 4.60 5.65
CA GLU A 211 -4.34 4.13 4.37
C GLU A 211 -4.41 2.60 4.31
N ILE A 212 -3.33 1.90 4.67
CA ILE A 212 -3.29 0.44 4.65
C ILE A 212 -4.22 -0.15 5.72
N LYS A 213 -4.22 0.39 6.95
CA LYS A 213 -5.14 -0.04 8.01
C LYS A 213 -6.60 0.16 7.63
N CYS A 214 -6.93 1.30 7.01
CA CYS A 214 -8.27 1.59 6.51
C CYS A 214 -8.68 0.58 5.43
N TYR A 215 -7.82 0.32 4.44
CA TYR A 215 -8.08 -0.69 3.42
C TYR A 215 -8.26 -2.10 3.99
N MET A 216 -7.40 -2.54 4.92
CA MET A 216 -7.52 -3.83 5.58
C MET A 216 -8.84 -3.98 6.35
N SER A 217 -9.24 -2.93 7.06
CA SER A 217 -10.52 -2.88 7.79
C SER A 217 -11.72 -2.94 6.84
N TYR A 218 -11.66 -2.18 5.74
CA TYR A 218 -12.66 -2.17 4.68
C TYR A 218 -12.88 -3.57 4.09
N ILE A 219 -11.82 -4.25 3.63
CA ILE A 219 -11.96 -5.58 3.01
C ILE A 219 -12.39 -6.64 4.02
N GLN A 220 -12.00 -6.53 5.30
CA GLN A 220 -12.45 -7.44 6.35
C GLN A 220 -13.95 -7.28 6.63
N LYS A 221 -14.45 -6.03 6.67
CA LYS A 221 -15.88 -5.77 6.86
C LYS A 221 -16.70 -6.28 5.67
N ARG A 222 -16.27 -5.97 4.43
CA ARG A 222 -16.87 -6.52 3.20
C ARG A 222 -16.81 -8.06 3.16
N SER A 223 -15.73 -8.65 3.65
CA SER A 223 -15.61 -10.11 3.73
C SER A 223 -16.71 -10.73 4.58
N ASN A 224 -17.03 -10.11 5.71
CA ASN A 224 -18.03 -10.59 6.64
C ASN A 224 -19.46 -10.36 6.11
N GLU A 225 -19.72 -9.17 5.54
CA GLU A 225 -21.03 -8.81 4.98
C GLU A 225 -21.45 -9.70 3.81
N PHE A 226 -20.50 -10.08 2.94
CA PHE A 226 -20.79 -10.81 1.70
C PHE A 226 -20.27 -12.26 1.70
N ASP A 227 -19.86 -12.79 2.86
CA ASP A 227 -19.26 -14.13 3.02
C ASP A 227 -18.17 -14.42 1.97
N LEU A 228 -17.24 -13.47 1.80
CA LEU A 228 -16.16 -13.58 0.80
C LEU A 228 -15.01 -14.46 1.28
N LYS A 229 -14.89 -14.65 2.60
CA LYS A 229 -13.82 -15.41 3.26
C LYS A 229 -12.43 -14.91 2.86
N ILE A 230 -12.27 -13.59 2.81
CA ILE A 230 -10.99 -12.94 2.51
C ILE A 230 -10.00 -13.30 3.63
N THR A 231 -8.84 -13.82 3.23
CA THR A 231 -7.76 -14.23 4.14
C THR A 231 -6.48 -13.44 3.92
N GLY A 232 -6.44 -12.57 2.91
CA GLY A 232 -5.24 -11.81 2.57
C GLY A 232 -5.45 -10.81 1.45
N ILE A 233 -4.32 -10.26 1.00
CA ILE A 233 -4.22 -9.28 -0.08
C ILE A 233 -3.23 -9.85 -1.11
N ASP A 234 -3.63 -9.88 -2.37
CA ASP A 234 -2.73 -10.11 -3.48
C ASP A 234 -2.25 -8.76 -4.02
N VAL A 235 -0.94 -8.61 -4.13
CA VAL A 235 -0.27 -7.45 -4.72
C VAL A 235 0.04 -7.77 -6.17
N PHE A 236 -0.42 -6.91 -7.07
CA PHE A 236 -0.16 -7.01 -8.50
C PHE A 236 0.66 -5.83 -8.98
N PHE A 237 1.59 -6.09 -9.90
CA PHE A 237 2.24 -5.02 -10.66
C PHE A 237 1.26 -4.43 -11.68
N GLY A 238 1.25 -3.11 -11.78
CA GLY A 238 0.46 -2.36 -12.75
C GLY A 238 1.29 -1.34 -13.51
N VAL A 239 0.77 -0.87 -14.64
CA VAL A 239 1.32 0.28 -15.36
C VAL A 239 0.18 1.23 -15.70
N TYR A 240 0.30 2.47 -15.24
CA TYR A 240 -0.62 3.54 -15.62
C TYR A 240 -0.57 3.77 -17.13
N ASP A 241 -1.68 4.21 -17.70
CA ASP A 241 -1.76 4.48 -19.13
C ASP A 241 -0.82 5.64 -19.54
N THR A 242 -0.62 5.83 -20.85
CA THR A 242 0.20 6.92 -21.40
C THR A 242 -0.57 8.25 -21.50
N ASN A 243 -1.72 8.38 -20.83
CA ASN A 243 -2.50 9.62 -20.82
C ASN A 243 -1.68 10.74 -20.15
N ALA A 244 -1.65 11.92 -20.77
CA ALA A 244 -1.00 13.10 -20.23
C ALA A 244 -1.70 13.64 -18.97
N ASP A 245 -3.00 13.40 -18.80
CA ASP A 245 -3.78 13.83 -17.62
C ASP A 245 -3.35 13.09 -16.33
N LEU A 246 -2.66 11.95 -16.47
CA LEU A 246 -2.03 11.26 -15.35
C LEU A 246 -0.72 11.92 -14.91
N GLU A 247 -0.33 13.00 -15.58
CA GLU A 247 0.84 13.81 -15.31
C GLU A 247 2.10 12.93 -15.10
N LEU A 248 2.63 13.01 -13.89
CA LEU A 248 3.78 12.29 -13.38
C LEU A 248 3.63 10.76 -13.39
N LYS A 249 2.41 10.27 -13.17
CA LYS A 249 2.07 8.84 -13.18
C LYS A 249 1.95 8.26 -14.58
N SER A 250 1.85 9.07 -15.63
CA SER A 250 1.74 8.60 -17.02
C SER A 250 2.83 7.57 -17.37
N ASN A 251 2.45 6.37 -17.80
CA ASN A 251 3.34 5.23 -18.09
C ASN A 251 4.24 4.79 -16.92
N ALA A 252 3.94 5.20 -15.68
CA ALA A 252 4.73 4.78 -14.53
C ALA A 252 4.29 3.38 -14.07
N GLN A 253 5.23 2.62 -13.52
CA GLN A 253 4.91 1.35 -12.85
C GLN A 253 4.28 1.64 -11.48
N THR A 254 3.38 0.78 -11.06
CA THR A 254 2.72 0.84 -9.75
C THR A 254 2.48 -0.57 -9.21
N VAL A 255 1.89 -0.66 -8.02
CA VAL A 255 1.21 -1.85 -7.55
C VAL A 255 -0.22 -1.50 -7.18
N PHE A 256 -1.13 -2.45 -7.36
CA PHE A 256 -2.47 -2.38 -6.82
C PHE A 256 -2.72 -3.62 -5.96
N LEU A 257 -3.57 -3.44 -4.94
CA LEU A 257 -3.89 -4.41 -3.92
C LEU A 257 -5.29 -4.95 -4.19
N VAL A 258 -5.45 -6.27 -4.15
CA VAL A 258 -6.74 -6.94 -4.37
C VAL A 258 -7.00 -7.88 -3.21
N ALA A 259 -8.22 -7.88 -2.69
CA ALA A 259 -8.64 -8.83 -1.67
C ALA A 259 -8.48 -10.29 -2.17
N SER A 260 -8.14 -11.23 -1.27
CA SER A 260 -7.81 -12.61 -1.68
C SER A 260 -8.30 -13.65 -0.67
N ASN A 261 -8.78 -14.80 -1.17
CA ASN A 261 -9.12 -15.98 -0.37
C ASN A 261 -8.24 -17.19 -0.76
N GLN A 262 -7.01 -17.24 -0.26
CA GLN A 262 -6.04 -18.29 -0.62
C GLN A 262 -5.62 -18.26 -2.11
N LYS A 263 -5.23 -17.09 -2.62
CA LYS A 263 -4.73 -16.83 -3.99
C LYS A 263 -5.78 -16.79 -5.10
N GLN A 264 -7.07 -16.63 -4.77
CA GLN A 264 -8.03 -16.13 -5.74
C GLN A 264 -8.29 -14.65 -5.41
N SER A 265 -7.92 -13.78 -6.34
CA SER A 265 -8.02 -12.34 -6.14
C SER A 265 -9.43 -11.89 -6.48
N ILE A 266 -10.20 -11.57 -5.45
CA ILE A 266 -11.61 -11.16 -5.50
C ILE A 266 -11.65 -9.65 -5.68
N ILE A 267 -12.27 -9.18 -6.76
CA ILE A 267 -12.28 -7.75 -7.11
C ILE A 267 -13.55 -7.04 -6.64
N ASN A 268 -14.63 -7.78 -6.34
CA ASN A 268 -15.88 -7.19 -5.87
C ASN A 268 -16.68 -8.07 -4.91
N THR A 269 -17.72 -7.48 -4.30
CA THR A 269 -18.66 -8.16 -3.39
C THR A 269 -19.47 -9.27 -4.06
N LYS A 270 -19.56 -9.28 -5.40
CA LYS A 270 -20.16 -10.36 -6.22
C LYS A 270 -19.23 -11.57 -6.42
N LYS A 271 -18.07 -11.62 -5.75
CA LYS A 271 -17.07 -12.70 -5.83
C LYS A 271 -16.44 -12.87 -7.23
N VAL A 272 -16.49 -11.82 -8.07
CA VAL A 272 -15.79 -11.84 -9.36
C VAL A 272 -14.28 -11.88 -9.10
N THR A 273 -13.55 -12.67 -9.88
CA THR A 273 -12.10 -12.75 -9.79
C THR A 273 -11.42 -11.87 -10.83
N LEU A 274 -10.25 -11.32 -10.50
CA LEU A 274 -9.45 -10.54 -11.46
C LEU A 274 -9.08 -11.37 -12.70
N GLN A 275 -8.80 -12.66 -12.52
CA GLN A 275 -8.47 -13.56 -13.62
C GLN A 275 -9.64 -13.71 -14.59
N SER A 276 -10.84 -14.00 -14.10
CA SER A 276 -12.03 -14.11 -14.96
C SER A 276 -12.36 -12.78 -15.63
N PHE A 277 -12.21 -11.67 -14.90
CA PHE A 277 -12.52 -10.34 -15.41
C PHE A 277 -11.61 -9.94 -16.58
N THR A 278 -10.30 -10.17 -16.45
CA THR A 278 -9.30 -9.84 -17.49
C THR A 278 -9.39 -10.76 -18.72
N GLN A 279 -9.93 -11.97 -18.59
CA GLN A 279 -10.08 -12.91 -19.72
C GLN A 279 -11.31 -12.66 -20.58
N ASN A 280 -12.33 -11.97 -20.05
CA ASN A 280 -13.64 -11.93 -20.68
C ASN A 280 -13.81 -10.86 -21.78
N ASN A 281 -12.76 -10.15 -22.22
CA ASN A 281 -12.76 -9.18 -23.34
C ASN A 281 -13.84 -8.07 -23.35
N PHE A 282 -14.77 -8.06 -22.40
CA PHE A 282 -15.82 -7.05 -22.26
C PHE A 282 -15.27 -5.83 -21.53
N TYR A 283 -14.48 -5.02 -22.24
CA TYR A 283 -14.38 -3.58 -21.95
C TYR A 283 -15.63 -2.88 -22.49
N THR A 284 -16.82 -3.37 -22.12
CA THR A 284 -18.01 -2.53 -22.23
C THR A 284 -17.80 -1.41 -21.23
N LYS A 285 -17.81 -0.17 -21.73
CA LYS A 285 -17.93 1.07 -20.94
C LYS A 285 -18.94 0.85 -19.81
N GLU A 286 -18.47 0.46 -18.63
CA GLU A 286 -19.25 0.62 -17.41
C GLU A 286 -19.12 2.08 -17.02
N THR A 287 -19.89 2.90 -17.73
CA THR A 287 -20.25 4.27 -17.34
C THR A 287 -21.46 4.26 -16.41
N SER A 288 -21.57 3.28 -15.51
CA SER A 288 -22.62 3.28 -14.48
C SER A 288 -21.99 3.56 -13.12
N SER A 289 -22.22 4.78 -12.65
CA SER A 289 -21.92 5.37 -11.34
C SER A 289 -22.45 4.59 -10.13
N ASP A 290 -23.01 3.40 -10.30
CA ASP A 290 -23.63 2.60 -9.24
C ASP A 290 -22.76 1.43 -8.75
N GLU A 291 -21.62 1.15 -9.42
CA GLU A 291 -20.68 0.07 -9.02
C GLU A 291 -19.50 0.53 -8.14
N GLU A 292 -19.35 1.84 -7.87
CA GLU A 292 -18.20 2.39 -7.13
C GLU A 292 -18.08 1.81 -5.71
N ASN A 293 -19.19 1.34 -5.11
CA ASN A 293 -19.22 0.81 -3.75
C ASN A 293 -18.95 -0.70 -3.62
N GLU A 294 -18.77 -1.42 -4.73
CA GLU A 294 -18.57 -2.87 -4.71
C GLU A 294 -17.10 -3.29 -4.90
N SER A 295 -16.23 -2.39 -5.36
CA SER A 295 -14.82 -2.72 -5.60
C SER A 295 -14.07 -3.01 -4.31
N LEU A 296 -13.17 -4.00 -4.40
CA LEU A 296 -12.25 -4.43 -3.35
C LEU A 296 -10.79 -4.18 -3.75
N THR A 297 -10.57 -3.38 -4.81
CA THR A 297 -9.25 -3.10 -5.36
C THR A 297 -8.75 -1.71 -4.96
N PHE A 298 -7.48 -1.60 -4.59
CA PHE A 298 -6.89 -0.38 -4.04
C PHE A 298 -5.57 -0.03 -4.74
N ASN A 299 -5.37 1.23 -5.13
CA ASN A 299 -4.16 1.71 -5.81
C ASN A 299 -3.86 3.17 -5.41
N GLU A 300 -3.27 3.99 -6.29
CA GLU A 300 -2.98 5.41 -6.07
C GLU A 300 -1.92 5.68 -4.98
N GLY A 301 -1.03 4.71 -4.73
CA GLY A 301 0.14 4.90 -3.89
C GLY A 301 1.13 5.94 -4.46
N GLN A 302 1.95 6.52 -3.58
CA GLN A 302 2.98 7.48 -4.00
C GLN A 302 4.15 6.72 -4.62
N LEU A 303 4.54 7.12 -5.84
CA LEU A 303 5.58 6.43 -6.60
C LEU A 303 6.97 6.87 -6.14
N SER A 304 7.92 5.93 -6.07
CA SER A 304 9.33 6.23 -5.82
C SER A 304 10.28 5.75 -6.93
N PRO A 305 11.24 6.58 -7.38
CA PRO A 305 11.44 7.99 -6.99
C PRO A 305 10.22 8.85 -7.32
N PRO A 306 9.93 9.91 -6.52
CA PRO A 306 8.85 10.81 -6.86
C PRO A 306 9.12 11.33 -8.27
N PRO A 307 8.13 11.31 -9.18
CA PRO A 307 8.38 11.83 -10.51
C PRO A 307 8.74 13.31 -10.41
N LYS A 308 9.69 13.77 -11.22
CA LYS A 308 10.10 15.19 -11.20
C LYS A 308 8.91 16.05 -11.64
N ASN A 309 8.54 17.06 -10.86
CA ASN A 309 7.74 18.17 -11.36
C ASN A 309 8.52 18.79 -12.54
N ASN A 310 7.98 18.71 -13.75
CA ASN A 310 8.54 19.40 -14.92
C ASN A 310 8.30 20.90 -14.78
#